data_AF-A0AAN4WNF5-F1
#
_entry.id   AF-A0AAN4WNF5-F1
#
_cell.length_a   1.000
_cell.length_b   1.000
_cell.length_c   1.000
_cell.angle_alpha   90.00
_cell.angle_beta   90.00
_cell.angle_gamma   90.00
#
_symmetry.space_group_name_H-M   'P 1'
#
loop_
_entity.id
_entity.type
_entity.pdbx_description
1 polymer ?
#
loop_
_entity_poly.entity_id
_entity_poly.type
_entity_poly.pdbx_seq_one_letter_code
_entity_poly.pdbx_strand_id
1 'polypeptide(L)'
;MSLFPKARPRLHAWGLAALLATLAFGAWADAGRPQPVAADPAFSTPAPEHIASPAMLRAFLTELRQTRRPQSFCFVQQAFPPSKADPEGFDLVWMVWSTGSHIYRLRVPPGAPNPAQDDDPAERGAALANGKSVNLKTDVVATDEAVGSSTFLVSRPWVERIQGQCRRIGTAVRVPAFRPPPP
;
A
#
# COMPACT_ATOMS: atom_id res chain seq x y z
N MET A 1 52.45 31.52 21.49
CA MET A 1 53.28 32.76 21.41
C MET A 1 53.85 32.80 20.00
N SER A 2 53.17 33.48 19.07
CA SER A 2 53.37 34.92 18.73
C SER A 2 54.71 35.06 17.95
N LEU A 3 54.82 35.52 16.70
CA LEU A 3 54.26 36.74 16.09
C LEU A 3 54.48 36.73 14.55
N PHE A 4 53.44 37.07 13.78
CA PHE A 4 53.56 37.90 12.54
C PHE A 4 54.04 39.32 12.94
N PRO A 5 54.53 40.25 12.08
CA PRO A 5 54.20 40.43 10.64
C PRO A 5 55.33 41.04 9.75
N LYS A 6 55.11 41.17 8.43
CA LYS A 6 55.36 42.45 7.70
C LYS A 6 54.77 42.43 6.28
N ALA A 7 54.28 43.58 5.84
CA ALA A 7 53.44 43.79 4.67
C ALA A 7 54.10 44.68 3.59
N ARG A 8 53.77 44.38 2.31
CA ARG A 8 53.61 45.24 1.09
C ARG A 8 54.85 45.96 0.50
N PRO A 9 54.98 46.07 -0.86
CA PRO A 9 54.11 46.85 -1.78
C PRO A 9 53.73 46.11 -3.10
N ARG A 10 52.55 46.29 -3.74
CA ARG A 10 52.04 47.35 -4.66
C ARG A 10 52.91 47.63 -5.92
N LEU A 11 52.51 47.11 -7.09
CA LEU A 11 51.94 47.86 -8.25
C LEU A 11 52.04 47.12 -9.62
N HIS A 12 50.90 47.17 -10.32
CA HIS A 12 50.57 47.03 -11.75
C HIS A 12 51.60 46.62 -12.83
N ALA A 13 51.18 45.66 -13.67
CA ALA A 13 51.16 45.76 -15.15
C ALA A 13 50.32 44.57 -15.69
N TRP A 14 49.07 44.80 -16.09
CA TRP A 14 48.66 44.80 -17.51
C TRP A 14 49.21 43.62 -18.32
N GLY A 15 48.39 42.58 -18.43
CA GLY A 15 48.55 41.48 -19.38
C GLY A 15 47.17 41.05 -19.85
N LEU A 16 46.63 41.77 -20.85
CA LEU A 16 45.52 41.32 -21.67
C LEU A 16 45.95 40.05 -22.41
N ALA A 17 45.30 38.92 -22.12
CA ALA A 17 45.27 37.79 -23.02
C ALA A 17 43.92 37.08 -22.87
N ALA A 18 43.01 37.44 -23.77
CA ALA A 18 41.77 36.72 -24.00
C ALA A 18 42.09 35.32 -24.50
N LEU A 19 41.60 34.30 -23.81
CA LEU A 19 41.41 32.96 -24.36
C LEU A 19 40.01 32.50 -24.01
N LEU A 20 39.17 32.53 -25.04
CA LEU A 20 37.85 31.93 -25.11
C LEU A 20 37.94 30.44 -24.73
N ALA A 21 37.43 30.07 -23.56
CA ALA A 21 37.08 28.68 -23.25
C ALA A 21 35.56 28.55 -23.34
N THR A 22 35.09 28.31 -24.55
CA THR A 22 33.74 27.87 -24.86
C THR A 22 33.53 26.43 -24.39
N LEU A 23 32.40 26.24 -23.69
CA LEU A 23 31.53 25.06 -23.72
C LEU A 23 32.05 23.76 -23.10
N ALA A 24 31.63 23.51 -21.85
CA ALA A 24 30.88 22.31 -21.49
C ALA A 24 30.30 22.47 -20.08
N PHE A 25 29.23 23.27 -19.95
CA PHE A 25 28.22 22.93 -18.94
C PHE A 25 27.53 21.67 -19.45
N GLY A 26 28.17 20.52 -19.20
CA GLY A 26 27.53 19.24 -19.31
C GLY A 26 26.32 19.31 -18.41
N ALA A 27 25.15 19.44 -19.03
CA ALA A 27 23.87 19.12 -18.44
C ALA A 27 24.07 17.74 -17.80
N TRP A 28 24.20 17.72 -16.47
CA TRP A 28 23.90 16.51 -15.73
C TRP A 28 22.42 16.28 -16.00
N ALA A 29 22.15 15.48 -17.03
CA ALA A 29 20.86 14.89 -17.27
C ALA A 29 20.37 14.41 -15.91
N ASP A 30 19.25 14.95 -15.48
CA ASP A 30 18.48 14.52 -14.31
C ASP A 30 18.16 13.04 -14.57
N ALA A 31 19.11 12.18 -14.16
CA ALA A 31 19.08 10.76 -14.37
C ALA A 31 17.98 10.22 -13.47
N GLY A 32 16.76 10.18 -14.02
CA GLY A 32 15.65 9.41 -13.52
C GLY A 32 15.35 9.66 -12.04
N ARG A 33 14.82 10.83 -11.69
CA ARG A 33 13.84 10.81 -10.60
C ARG A 33 12.74 9.84 -11.05
N PRO A 34 12.50 8.73 -10.31
CA PRO A 34 11.36 7.89 -10.63
C PRO A 34 10.13 8.79 -10.63
N GLN A 35 9.50 8.96 -11.79
CA GLN A 35 8.22 9.65 -11.86
C GLN A 35 7.32 8.98 -10.82
N PRO A 36 6.59 9.75 -10.00
CA PRO A 36 5.60 9.17 -9.11
C PRO A 36 4.67 8.32 -9.98
N VAL A 37 4.78 7.01 -9.87
CA VAL A 37 3.92 6.10 -10.61
C VAL A 37 2.50 6.41 -10.14
N ALA A 38 1.69 6.97 -11.03
CA ALA A 38 0.34 7.40 -10.70
C ALA A 38 -0.43 6.24 -10.04
N ALA A 39 -1.27 6.58 -9.06
CA ALA A 39 -2.19 5.62 -8.50
C ALA A 39 -3.07 5.08 -9.62
N ASP A 40 -3.37 3.79 -9.54
CA ASP A 40 -4.24 3.14 -10.50
C ASP A 40 -5.66 3.70 -10.32
N PRO A 41 -6.30 4.24 -11.37
CA PRO A 41 -7.60 4.90 -11.24
C PRO A 41 -8.71 3.94 -10.80
N ALA A 42 -8.51 2.62 -10.90
CA ALA A 42 -9.45 1.65 -10.37
C ALA A 42 -9.41 1.56 -8.84
N PHE A 43 -8.43 2.16 -8.16
CA PHE A 43 -8.25 2.07 -6.72
C PHE A 43 -8.43 3.41 -6.03
N SER A 44 -9.00 3.36 -4.82
CA SER A 44 -9.23 4.53 -3.99
C SER A 44 -8.97 4.20 -2.51
N THR A 45 -8.82 5.25 -1.71
CA THR A 45 -8.83 5.11 -0.25
C THR A 45 -10.24 4.69 0.19
N PRO A 46 -10.39 3.60 0.96
CA PRO A 46 -11.69 3.13 1.41
C PRO A 46 -12.33 4.12 2.39
N ALA A 47 -13.64 4.26 2.31
CA ALA A 47 -14.40 5.02 3.30
C ALA A 47 -14.30 4.36 4.69
N PRO A 48 -14.24 5.10 5.81
CA PRO A 48 -14.05 4.55 7.15
C PRO A 48 -15.04 3.44 7.53
N GLU A 49 -16.29 3.57 7.10
CA GLU A 49 -17.37 2.60 7.30
C GLU A 49 -17.16 1.26 6.59
N HIS A 50 -16.32 1.22 5.54
CA HIS A 50 -15.97 -0.01 4.82
C HIS A 50 -14.74 -0.70 5.41
N ILE A 51 -14.08 -0.09 6.39
CA ILE A 51 -12.90 -0.64 7.05
C ILE A 51 -13.34 -1.51 8.22
N ALA A 52 -12.77 -2.71 8.34
CA ALA A 52 -13.04 -3.58 9.48
C ALA A 52 -12.57 -2.89 10.78
N SER A 53 -13.50 -2.77 11.74
CA SER A 53 -13.21 -2.12 13.01
C SER A 53 -12.15 -2.90 13.82
N PRO A 54 -11.41 -2.24 14.74
CA PRO A 54 -10.47 -2.95 15.62
C PRO A 54 -11.11 -4.11 16.41
N ALA A 55 -12.37 -3.98 16.82
CA ALA A 55 -13.10 -5.04 17.52
C ALA A 55 -13.34 -6.26 16.60
N MET A 56 -13.80 -6.01 15.37
CA MET A 56 -13.99 -7.04 14.35
C MET A 56 -12.67 -7.75 14.01
N LEU A 57 -11.58 -6.99 13.84
CA LEU A 57 -10.25 -7.56 13.57
C LEU A 57 -9.72 -8.37 14.75
N ARG A 58 -10.04 -8.00 16.00
CA ARG A 58 -9.71 -8.84 17.16
C ARG A 58 -10.49 -10.15 17.12
N ALA A 59 -11.78 -10.14 16.84
CA ALA A 59 -12.57 -11.37 16.72
C ALA A 59 -12.05 -12.28 15.58
N PHE A 60 -11.75 -11.70 14.42
CA PHE A 60 -11.08 -12.38 13.30
C PHE A 60 -9.77 -13.06 13.73
N LEU A 61 -8.92 -12.36 14.48
CA LEU A 61 -7.66 -12.92 14.97
C LEU A 61 -7.84 -14.01 16.04
N THR A 62 -8.89 -13.92 16.85
CA THR A 62 -9.27 -14.98 17.80
C THR A 62 -9.62 -16.25 17.05
N GLU A 63 -10.48 -16.14 16.02
CA GLU A 63 -10.90 -17.27 15.20
C GLU A 63 -9.71 -17.98 14.55
N LEU A 64 -8.78 -17.20 13.99
CA LEU A 64 -7.56 -17.73 13.38
C LEU A 64 -6.45 -18.10 14.39
N ARG A 65 -6.70 -17.91 15.69
CA ARG A 65 -5.73 -18.12 16.79
C ARG A 65 -4.43 -17.32 16.63
N GLN A 66 -4.49 -16.17 15.95
CA GLN A 66 -3.36 -15.27 15.66
C GLN A 66 -3.24 -14.11 16.65
N THR A 67 -3.46 -14.38 17.94
CA THR A 67 -3.58 -13.36 19.01
C THR A 67 -2.25 -13.00 19.69
N ARG A 68 -1.20 -13.83 19.51
CA ARG A 68 0.07 -13.73 20.25
C ARG A 68 1.00 -12.62 19.77
N ARG A 69 0.84 -12.18 18.53
CA ARG A 69 1.71 -11.17 17.89
C ARG A 69 0.86 -9.99 17.46
N PRO A 70 1.44 -8.77 17.44
CA PRO A 70 0.77 -7.65 16.79
C PRO A 70 0.58 -7.94 15.31
N GLN A 71 -0.58 -7.60 14.79
CA GLN A 71 -0.98 -7.84 13.42
C GLN A 71 -1.24 -6.51 12.72
N SER A 72 -0.88 -6.46 11.44
CA SER A 72 -1.06 -5.26 10.62
C SER A 72 -1.83 -5.61 9.36
N PHE A 73 -2.83 -4.80 9.10
CA PHE A 73 -3.71 -4.89 7.94
C PHE A 73 -3.63 -3.61 7.15
N CYS A 74 -3.83 -3.71 5.85
CA CYS A 74 -3.99 -2.56 4.99
C CYS A 74 -5.25 -2.76 4.14
N PHE A 75 -6.08 -1.74 4.06
CA PHE A 75 -7.34 -1.74 3.33
C PHE A 75 -7.24 -0.84 2.11
N VAL A 76 -7.64 -1.33 0.95
CA VAL A 76 -7.74 -0.53 -0.27
C VAL A 76 -9.02 -0.86 -1.01
N GLN A 77 -9.72 0.15 -1.52
CA GLN A 77 -10.94 -0.05 -2.29
C GLN A 77 -10.58 -0.16 -3.78
N GLN A 78 -11.25 -1.06 -4.48
CA GLN A 78 -11.18 -1.21 -5.93
C GLN A 78 -12.59 -1.11 -6.51
N ALA A 79 -12.74 -0.22 -7.47
CA ALA A 79 -13.97 -0.06 -8.25
C ALA A 79 -13.98 -1.00 -9.45
N PHE A 80 -15.10 -1.70 -9.61
CA PHE A 80 -15.39 -2.54 -10.77
C PHE A 80 -16.52 -1.88 -11.55
N PRO A 81 -16.23 -1.24 -12.70
CA PRO A 81 -17.24 -0.54 -13.46
C PRO A 81 -18.29 -1.51 -14.02
N PRO A 82 -19.48 -1.01 -14.39
CA PRO A 82 -20.51 -1.78 -15.07
C PRO A 82 -19.98 -2.65 -16.20
N SER A 83 -20.43 -3.91 -16.23
CA SER A 83 -20.10 -4.89 -17.26
C SER A 83 -21.31 -5.72 -17.64
N LYS A 84 -21.19 -6.58 -18.66
CA LYS A 84 -22.27 -7.53 -19.00
C LYS A 84 -22.58 -8.51 -17.87
N ALA A 85 -21.60 -8.83 -17.03
CA ALA A 85 -21.77 -9.74 -15.89
C ALA A 85 -22.35 -9.02 -14.67
N ASP A 86 -22.04 -7.74 -14.50
CA ASP A 86 -22.49 -6.90 -13.39
C ASP A 86 -22.92 -5.53 -13.94
N PRO A 87 -24.18 -5.35 -14.37
CA PRO A 87 -24.66 -4.13 -15.04
C PRO A 87 -24.58 -2.86 -14.18
N GLU A 88 -24.55 -3.01 -12.86
CA GLU A 88 -24.48 -1.90 -11.91
C GLU A 88 -23.03 -1.56 -11.50
N GLY A 89 -22.08 -2.43 -11.83
CA GLY A 89 -20.75 -2.40 -11.22
C GLY A 89 -20.80 -2.71 -9.71
N PHE A 90 -19.64 -2.71 -9.07
CA PHE A 90 -19.54 -2.88 -7.62
C PHE A 90 -18.18 -2.43 -7.12
N ASP A 91 -18.09 -2.20 -5.81
CA ASP A 91 -16.83 -1.93 -5.14
C ASP A 91 -16.45 -3.09 -4.21
N LEU A 92 -15.15 -3.38 -4.16
CA LEU A 92 -14.57 -4.30 -3.19
C LEU A 92 -13.54 -3.56 -2.34
N VAL A 93 -13.52 -3.89 -1.04
CA VAL A 93 -12.40 -3.56 -0.18
C VAL A 93 -11.51 -4.79 -0.02
N TRP A 94 -10.26 -4.66 -0.42
CA TRP A 94 -9.22 -5.65 -0.20
C TRP A 94 -8.55 -5.41 1.15
N MET A 95 -8.56 -6.42 2.02
CA MET A 95 -7.79 -6.42 3.25
C MET A 95 -6.51 -7.24 3.04
N VAL A 96 -5.39 -6.53 2.86
CA VAL A 96 -4.05 -7.10 2.77
C VAL A 96 -3.54 -7.34 4.19
N TRP A 97 -3.31 -8.61 4.55
CA TRP A 97 -2.72 -8.94 5.84
C TRP A 97 -1.20 -8.95 5.76
N SER A 98 -0.57 -7.82 6.11
CA SER A 98 0.87 -7.59 5.94
C SER A 98 1.76 -8.53 6.75
N THR A 99 1.31 -8.99 7.92
CA THR A 99 2.01 -9.96 8.76
C THR A 99 1.55 -11.40 8.53
N GLY A 100 0.53 -11.58 7.69
CA GLY A 100 -0.05 -12.87 7.34
C GLY A 100 0.38 -13.36 5.97
N SER A 101 -0.40 -14.28 5.42
CA SER A 101 -0.19 -14.86 4.09
C SER A 101 -1.46 -14.81 3.25
N HIS A 102 -2.37 -13.89 3.54
CA HIS A 102 -3.68 -13.83 2.88
C HIS A 102 -4.06 -12.41 2.47
N ILE A 103 -4.84 -12.31 1.39
CA ILE A 103 -5.60 -11.12 1.00
C ILE A 103 -7.08 -11.49 1.09
N TYR A 104 -7.85 -10.76 1.89
CA TYR A 104 -9.28 -11.00 2.06
C TYR A 104 -10.11 -10.03 1.21
N ARG A 105 -11.27 -10.50 0.79
CA ARG A 105 -12.25 -9.70 0.04
C ARG A 105 -13.42 -9.32 0.95
N LEU A 106 -13.62 -8.02 1.14
CA LEU A 106 -14.81 -7.47 1.78
C LEU A 106 -15.67 -6.81 0.70
N ARG A 107 -16.92 -7.28 0.54
CA ARG A 107 -17.85 -6.67 -0.42
C ARG A 107 -18.45 -5.41 0.21
N VAL A 108 -18.47 -4.32 -0.55
CA VAL A 108 -19.25 -3.12 -0.20
C VAL A 108 -20.65 -3.30 -0.77
N PRO A 109 -21.72 -3.39 0.05
CA PRO A 109 -23.08 -3.49 -0.48
C PRO A 109 -23.49 -2.18 -1.17
N PRO A 110 -24.01 -2.21 -2.41
CA PRO A 110 -24.53 -1.00 -3.05
C PRO A 110 -25.81 -0.54 -2.35
N GLY A 111 -25.90 0.75 -2.01
CA GLY A 111 -27.15 1.38 -1.57
C GLY A 111 -27.75 0.88 -0.25
N ALA A 112 -27.06 0.01 0.50
CA ALA A 112 -27.55 -0.42 1.81
C ALA A 112 -27.36 0.70 2.83
N PRO A 113 -28.39 1.09 3.62
CA PRO A 113 -28.13 1.81 4.85
C PRO A 113 -27.16 0.96 5.67
N ASN A 114 -26.07 1.59 6.06
CA ASN A 114 -24.96 1.01 6.78
C ASN A 114 -25.33 -0.18 7.70
N PRO A 115 -25.05 -1.45 7.34
CA PRO A 115 -25.15 -2.53 8.32
C PRO A 115 -24.07 -2.40 9.42
N ALA A 116 -23.12 -1.46 9.29
CA ALA A 116 -21.98 -1.35 10.19
C ALA A 116 -22.27 -0.69 11.55
N GLN A 117 -23.52 -0.43 11.94
CA GLN A 117 -23.81 0.09 13.28
C GLN A 117 -24.48 -0.89 14.26
N ASP A 118 -25.19 -1.91 13.79
CA ASP A 118 -25.91 -2.85 14.68
C ASP A 118 -25.43 -4.31 14.62
N ASP A 119 -24.56 -4.69 13.69
CA ASP A 119 -24.03 -6.06 13.62
C ASP A 119 -22.89 -6.31 14.61
N ASP A 120 -22.96 -7.42 15.36
CA ASP A 120 -21.94 -7.83 16.34
C ASP A 120 -20.55 -7.96 15.68
N PRO A 121 -19.54 -7.16 16.13
CA PRO A 121 -18.17 -7.28 15.64
C PRO A 121 -17.58 -8.69 15.77
N ALA A 122 -18.04 -9.47 16.75
CA ALA A 122 -17.59 -10.85 16.93
C ALA A 122 -18.04 -11.75 15.77
N GLU A 123 -19.34 -11.71 15.44
CA GLU A 123 -19.90 -12.47 14.32
C GLU A 123 -19.26 -12.06 12.99
N ARG A 124 -19.13 -10.75 12.74
CA ARG A 124 -18.48 -10.25 11.52
C ARG A 124 -17.01 -10.66 11.43
N GLY A 125 -16.29 -10.67 12.56
CA GLY A 125 -14.90 -11.12 12.61
C GLY A 125 -14.78 -12.61 12.27
N ALA A 126 -15.65 -13.45 12.83
CA ALA A 126 -15.70 -14.88 12.52
C ALA A 126 -16.11 -15.14 11.07
N ALA A 127 -17.08 -14.40 10.53
CA ALA A 127 -17.49 -14.49 9.13
C ALA A 127 -16.35 -14.09 8.19
N LEU A 128 -15.58 -13.04 8.52
CA LEU A 128 -14.40 -12.65 7.74
C LEU A 128 -13.32 -13.74 7.76
N ALA A 129 -13.09 -14.38 8.91
CA ALA A 129 -12.09 -15.45 9.05
C ALA A 129 -12.41 -16.67 8.17
N ASN A 130 -13.70 -16.96 8.02
CA ASN A 130 -14.21 -18.06 7.18
C ASN A 130 -14.55 -17.63 5.74
N GLY A 131 -14.39 -16.34 5.41
CA GLY A 131 -14.70 -15.77 4.12
C GLY A 131 -13.69 -16.15 3.04
N LYS A 132 -14.05 -15.88 1.77
CA LYS A 132 -13.12 -16.06 0.65
C LYS A 132 -11.89 -15.17 0.82
N SER A 133 -10.73 -15.79 0.69
CA SER A 133 -9.43 -15.14 0.72
C SER A 133 -8.51 -15.77 -0.32
N VAL A 134 -7.45 -15.04 -0.67
CA VAL A 134 -6.35 -15.53 -1.51
C VAL A 134 -5.19 -15.87 -0.59
N ASN A 135 -4.78 -17.13 -0.56
CA ASN A 135 -3.56 -17.56 0.11
C ASN A 135 -2.34 -17.29 -0.78
N LEU A 136 -1.46 -16.40 -0.32
CA LEU A 136 -0.31 -15.93 -1.06
C LEU A 136 0.76 -17.00 -1.33
N LYS A 137 0.65 -18.17 -0.70
CA LYS A 137 1.58 -19.30 -0.89
C LYS A 137 1.06 -20.34 -1.87
N THR A 138 -0.25 -20.57 -1.90
CA THR A 138 -0.86 -21.68 -2.67
C THR A 138 -1.65 -21.20 -3.88
N ASP A 139 -2.18 -19.98 -3.84
CA ASP A 139 -3.16 -19.51 -4.83
C ASP A 139 -2.53 -18.55 -5.84
N VAL A 140 -1.22 -18.32 -5.76
CA VAL A 140 -0.49 -17.33 -6.57
C VAL A 140 0.41 -18.01 -7.58
N VAL A 141 0.11 -17.81 -8.86
CA VAL A 141 0.95 -18.25 -9.99
C VAL A 141 1.82 -17.11 -10.52
N ALA A 142 2.85 -17.46 -11.31
CA ALA A 142 3.85 -16.49 -11.73
C ALA A 142 3.31 -15.41 -12.68
N THR A 143 2.42 -15.75 -13.61
CA THR A 143 1.95 -14.85 -14.67
C THR A 143 0.44 -14.92 -14.84
N ASP A 144 -0.14 -13.94 -15.56
CA ASP A 144 -1.57 -13.91 -15.85
C ASP A 144 -2.00 -15.10 -16.74
N GLU A 145 -1.15 -15.53 -17.67
CA GLU A 145 -1.42 -16.67 -18.55
C GLU A 145 -1.54 -17.98 -17.75
N ALA A 146 -0.75 -18.11 -16.68
CA ALA A 146 -0.78 -19.29 -15.81
C ALA A 146 -2.07 -19.40 -14.98
N VAL A 147 -2.88 -18.33 -14.89
CA VAL A 147 -4.21 -18.39 -14.27
C VAL A 147 -5.17 -19.20 -15.14
N GLY A 148 -5.07 -19.06 -16.47
CA GLY A 148 -5.91 -19.76 -17.43
C GLY A 148 -7.40 -19.55 -17.15
N SER A 149 -8.16 -20.64 -17.06
CA SER A 149 -9.59 -20.64 -16.70
C SER A 149 -9.85 -20.93 -15.21
N SER A 150 -8.82 -20.88 -14.37
CA SER A 150 -8.97 -21.17 -12.94
C SER A 150 -9.80 -20.09 -12.25
N THR A 151 -10.71 -20.52 -11.38
CA THR A 151 -11.50 -19.63 -10.52
C THR A 151 -10.90 -19.47 -9.13
N PHE A 152 -9.77 -20.14 -8.85
CA PHE A 152 -9.10 -20.16 -7.55
C PHE A 152 -7.73 -19.49 -7.55
N LEU A 153 -7.08 -19.43 -8.71
CA LEU A 153 -5.72 -18.89 -8.83
C LEU A 153 -5.75 -17.40 -9.19
N VAL A 154 -4.75 -16.68 -8.70
CA VAL A 154 -4.45 -15.31 -9.10
C VAL A 154 -3.00 -15.20 -9.53
N SER A 155 -2.69 -14.18 -10.32
CA SER A 155 -1.31 -13.95 -10.75
C SER A 155 -0.51 -13.15 -9.73
N ARG A 156 0.81 -13.33 -9.75
CA ARG A 156 1.74 -12.52 -8.96
C ARG A 156 1.65 -11.02 -9.30
N PRO A 157 1.58 -10.61 -10.58
CA PRO A 157 1.32 -9.21 -10.93
C PRO A 157 0.05 -8.64 -10.29
N TRP A 158 -1.04 -9.42 -10.21
CA TRP A 158 -2.27 -9.01 -9.53
C TRP A 158 -2.06 -8.76 -8.02
N VAL A 159 -1.36 -9.67 -7.34
CA VAL A 159 -1.01 -9.51 -5.91
C VAL A 159 -0.17 -8.25 -5.70
N GLU A 160 0.87 -8.07 -6.52
CA GLU A 160 1.79 -6.94 -6.42
C GLU A 160 1.09 -5.61 -6.69
N ARG A 161 0.13 -5.59 -7.62
CA ARG A 161 -0.73 -4.43 -7.89
C ARG A 161 -1.52 -4.04 -6.65
N ILE A 162 -2.25 -4.98 -6.03
CA ILE A 162 -3.04 -4.71 -4.82
C ILE A 162 -2.17 -4.24 -3.66
N GLN A 163 -1.09 -4.96 -3.36
CA GLN A 163 -0.16 -4.58 -2.29
C GLN A 163 0.49 -3.22 -2.56
N GLY A 164 0.81 -2.95 -3.83
CA GLY A 164 1.35 -1.68 -4.29
C GLY A 164 0.38 -0.51 -4.06
N GLN A 165 -0.90 -0.68 -4.41
CA GLN A 165 -1.92 0.35 -4.15
C GLN A 165 -2.17 0.51 -2.65
N CYS A 166 -2.21 -0.58 -1.90
CA CYS A 166 -2.39 -0.52 -0.46
C CYS A 166 -1.29 0.30 0.24
N ARG A 167 -0.01 0.12 -0.16
CA ARG A 167 1.10 0.93 0.36
C ARG A 167 1.01 2.42 0.00
N ARG A 168 0.36 2.78 -1.11
CA ARG A 168 0.31 4.15 -1.63
C ARG A 168 -0.88 4.95 -1.09
N ILE A 169 -2.07 4.35 -1.14
CA ILE A 169 -3.35 5.04 -0.91
C ILE A 169 -4.27 4.28 0.05
N GLY A 170 -3.83 3.12 0.55
CA GLY A 170 -4.62 2.32 1.48
C GLY A 170 -4.60 2.85 2.91
N THR A 171 -5.55 2.36 3.71
CA THR A 171 -5.66 2.67 5.13
C THR A 171 -5.09 1.52 5.96
N ALA A 172 -4.04 1.80 6.74
CA ALA A 172 -3.43 0.80 7.60
C ALA A 172 -4.12 0.72 8.97
N VAL A 173 -4.37 -0.50 9.45
CA VAL A 173 -4.91 -0.77 10.79
C VAL A 173 -3.98 -1.74 11.51
N ARG A 174 -3.61 -1.39 12.74
CA ARG A 174 -2.75 -2.23 13.59
C ARG A 174 -3.54 -2.74 14.79
N VAL A 175 -3.52 -4.05 15.00
CA VAL A 175 -4.08 -4.69 16.19
C VAL A 175 -2.92 -5.17 17.06
N PRO A 176 -2.76 -4.66 18.30
CA PRO A 176 -1.71 -5.13 19.19
C PRO A 176 -1.96 -6.59 19.60
N ALA A 177 -0.90 -7.26 20.06
CA ALA A 177 -1.01 -8.59 20.66
C ALA A 177 -2.01 -8.56 21.84
N PHE A 178 -2.69 -9.67 22.06
CA PHE A 178 -3.69 -9.75 23.10
C PHE A 178 -2.97 -9.85 24.43
N ARG A 179 -3.27 -8.93 25.34
CA ARG A 179 -2.74 -8.99 26.70
C ARG A 179 -3.51 -10.08 27.45
N PRO A 180 -2.82 -10.99 28.16
CA PRO A 180 -3.50 -11.83 29.14
C PRO A 180 -4.13 -10.92 30.21
N PRO A 181 -5.27 -11.32 30.80
CA PRO A 181 -5.75 -10.65 32.00
C PRO A 181 -4.64 -10.67 33.07
N PRO A 182 -4.49 -9.61 33.88
CA PRO A 182 -3.57 -9.64 35.00
C PRO A 182 -3.94 -10.79 35.96
N PRO A 183 -2.93 -11.43 36.61
CA PRO A 183 -3.15 -12.52 37.56
C PRO A 183 -3.94 -12.07 38.79
#